data_AF-A0A2S7NY89-F1
#
_entry.id   AF-A0A2S7NY89-F1
#
_cell.length_a   1.000
_cell.length_b   1.000
_cell.length_c   1.000
_cell.angle_alpha   90.00
_cell.angle_beta   90.00
_cell.angle_gamma   90.00
#
_symmetry.space_group_name_H-M   'P 1'
#
loop_
_entity.id
_entity.type
_entity.pdbx_description
1 polymer ?
#
loop_
_entity_poly.entity_id
_entity_poly.type
_entity_poly.pdbx_seq_one_letter_code
_entity_poly.pdbx_strand_id
1 'polypeptide(L)'
;MDPLSISASLIAVIQITGSVISICYDYRQGVKHATKEIVQISDELNGLKDVLDSLLKLVEKSAASNGISQLSTFEMLLREDGPLLACRAELEKLKKILEPERGLRGLKKTLVWPLKEGDVKKTLEVEEHLAVRLKCRPDVSWAPA
;
A
#
# COMPACT_ATOMS: atom_id res chain seq x y z
N MET A 1 4.46 19.51 -10.07
CA MET A 1 5.07 18.90 -8.87
C MET A 1 6.48 18.45 -9.24
N ASP A 2 7.48 18.65 -8.39
CA ASP A 2 8.85 18.22 -8.67
C ASP A 2 9.10 16.74 -8.27
N PRO A 3 10.10 16.06 -8.85
CA PRO A 3 10.39 14.66 -8.56
C PRO A 3 10.64 14.37 -7.07
N LEU A 4 11.21 15.32 -6.30
CA LEU A 4 11.49 15.11 -4.88
C LEU A 4 10.20 15.05 -4.06
N SER A 5 9.25 15.95 -4.35
CA SER A 5 7.93 15.94 -3.70
C SER A 5 7.15 14.64 -3.96
N ILE A 6 7.30 14.08 -5.16
CA ILE A 6 6.68 12.80 -5.54
C ILE A 6 7.31 11.66 -4.76
N SER A 7 8.64 11.57 -4.74
CA SER A 7 9.37 10.57 -3.98
C SER A 7 9.05 10.64 -2.48
N ALA A 8 9.01 11.84 -1.90
CA ALA A 8 8.68 12.02 -0.48
C ALA A 8 7.28 11.48 -0.15
N SER A 9 6.32 11.70 -1.04
CA SER A 9 4.95 11.21 -0.87
C SER A 9 4.89 9.67 -0.95
N LEU A 10 5.58 9.05 -1.90
CA LEU A 10 5.69 7.59 -1.99
C LEU A 10 6.35 7.00 -0.76
N ILE A 11 7.47 7.58 -0.30
CA ILE A 11 8.16 7.14 0.91
C ILE A 11 7.24 7.21 2.13
N ALA A 12 6.43 8.26 2.26
CA ALA A 12 5.48 8.38 3.35
C ALA A 12 4.46 7.22 3.36
N VAL A 13 3.97 6.81 2.18
CA VAL A 13 3.07 5.65 2.08
C VAL A 13 3.80 4.33 2.37
N ILE A 14 5.02 4.14 1.84
CA ILE A 14 5.84 2.95 2.12
C ILE A 14 6.10 2.78 3.63
N GLN A 15 6.40 3.88 4.33
CA GLN A 15 6.66 3.87 5.77
C GLN A 15 5.44 3.42 6.57
N ILE A 16 4.24 3.91 6.22
CA ILE A 16 3.03 3.48 6.91
C ILE A 16 2.69 2.02 6.57
N THR A 17 2.78 1.60 5.30
CA THR A 17 2.57 0.20 4.91
C THR A 17 3.49 -0.73 5.71
N GLY A 18 4.78 -0.40 5.81
CA GLY A 18 5.74 -1.14 6.62
C GLY A 18 5.38 -1.20 8.11
N SER A 19 4.83 -0.11 8.66
CA SER A 19 4.35 -0.08 10.04
C SER A 19 3.17 -1.04 10.25
N VAL A 20 2.20 -1.06 9.31
CA VAL A 20 1.04 -1.97 9.39
C VAL A 20 1.46 -3.43 9.24
N ILE A 21 2.38 -3.73 8.31
CA ILE A 21 2.98 -5.07 8.15
C ILE A 21 3.62 -5.54 9.46
N SER A 22 4.39 -4.66 10.13
CA SER A 22 5.01 -5.00 11.41
C SER A 22 3.98 -5.34 12.47
N ILE A 23 2.87 -4.59 12.55
CA ILE A 23 1.77 -4.87 13.49
C ILE A 23 1.15 -6.24 13.18
N CYS A 24 0.93 -6.57 11.90
CA CYS A 24 0.41 -7.89 11.49
C CYS A 24 1.36 -9.02 11.90
N TYR A 25 2.68 -8.84 11.78
CA TYR A 25 3.66 -9.82 12.26
C TYR A 25 3.64 -9.99 13.79
N ASP A 26 3.45 -8.91 14.54
CA ASP A 26 3.31 -8.99 16.00
C ASP A 26 2.07 -9.81 16.39
N TYR A 27 0.94 -9.62 15.71
CA TYR A 27 -0.25 -10.45 15.90
C TYR A 27 -0.02 -11.91 15.51
N ARG A 28 0.68 -12.18 14.41
CA ARG A 28 1.01 -13.56 14.00
C ARG A 28 1.80 -14.31 15.07
N GLN A 29 2.64 -13.60 15.82
CA GLN A 29 3.41 -14.18 16.93
C GLN A 29 2.61 -14.30 18.24
N GLY A 30 1.58 -13.48 18.44
CA GLY A 30 0.84 -13.37 19.71
C GLY A 30 -0.52 -14.09 19.74
N VAL A 31 -1.18 -14.31 18.60
CA VAL A 31 -2.56 -14.82 18.55
C VAL A 31 -2.57 -16.33 18.25
N LYS A 32 -3.27 -17.13 19.08
CA LYS A 32 -3.42 -18.58 18.89
C LYS A 32 -4.38 -19.00 17.77
N HIS A 33 -5.23 -18.10 17.26
CA HIS A 33 -6.37 -18.42 16.38
C HIS A 33 -6.59 -17.47 15.19
N ALA A 34 -5.70 -16.52 14.95
CA ALA A 34 -5.80 -15.63 13.80
C ALA A 34 -4.70 -16.03 12.81
N THR A 35 -5.05 -16.79 11.78
CA THR A 35 -4.04 -17.39 10.89
C THR A 35 -4.28 -17.12 9.43
N LYS A 36 -5.51 -16.92 8.96
CA LYS A 36 -5.76 -16.72 7.53
C LYS A 36 -5.83 -15.24 7.15
N GLU A 37 -6.58 -14.47 7.91
CA GLU A 37 -6.82 -13.04 7.65
C GLU A 37 -5.53 -12.24 7.86
N ILE A 38 -4.75 -12.57 8.89
CA ILE A 38 -3.45 -11.93 9.15
C ILE A 38 -2.48 -12.21 8.01
N VAL A 39 -2.46 -13.44 7.50
CA VAL A 39 -1.58 -13.81 6.39
C VAL A 39 -2.01 -13.08 5.12
N GLN A 40 -3.31 -13.10 4.80
CA GLN A 40 -3.84 -12.39 3.64
C GLN A 40 -3.53 -10.90 3.65
N ILE A 41 -3.84 -10.20 4.75
CA ILE A 41 -3.58 -8.77 4.83
C ILE A 41 -2.07 -8.46 4.83
N SER A 42 -1.24 -9.33 5.41
CA SER A 42 0.21 -9.18 5.35
C SER A 42 0.73 -9.35 3.92
N ASP A 43 0.24 -10.34 3.19
CA ASP A 43 0.65 -10.61 1.80
C ASP A 43 0.22 -9.47 0.87
N GLU A 44 -1.00 -8.96 1.03
CA GLU A 44 -1.51 -7.80 0.30
C GLU A 44 -0.69 -6.54 0.59
N LEU A 45 -0.41 -6.25 1.86
CA LEU A 45 0.41 -5.10 2.24
C LEU A 45 1.85 -5.21 1.72
N ASN A 46 2.41 -6.42 1.65
CA ASN A 46 3.71 -6.66 1.03
C ASN A 46 3.64 -6.41 -0.49
N GLY A 47 2.61 -6.90 -1.17
CA GLY A 47 2.39 -6.63 -2.60
C GLY A 47 2.25 -5.13 -2.89
N LEU A 48 1.48 -4.41 -2.07
CA LEU A 48 1.35 -2.96 -2.15
C LEU A 48 2.71 -2.27 -1.95
N LYS A 49 3.49 -2.70 -0.96
CA LYS A 49 4.83 -2.17 -0.72
C LYS A 49 5.74 -2.37 -1.93
N ASP A 50 5.74 -3.55 -2.53
CA ASP A 50 6.55 -3.85 -3.72
C ASP A 50 6.19 -2.97 -4.92
N VAL A 51 4.89 -2.70 -5.12
CA VAL A 51 4.41 -1.75 -6.13
C VAL A 51 4.89 -0.33 -5.83
N LEU A 52 4.77 0.14 -4.59
CA LEU A 52 5.22 1.47 -4.17
C LEU A 52 6.75 1.65 -4.31
N ASP A 53 7.53 0.63 -3.93
CA ASP A 53 8.98 0.61 -4.10
C ASP A 53 9.38 0.64 -5.58
N SER A 54 8.63 -0.07 -6.43
CA SER A 54 8.84 -0.05 -7.89
C SER A 54 8.52 1.32 -8.49
N LEU A 55 7.45 1.98 -8.01
CA LEU A 55 7.12 3.36 -8.40
C LEU A 55 8.21 4.34 -7.96
N LEU A 56 8.74 4.21 -6.75
CA LEU A 56 9.81 5.08 -6.25
C LEU A 56 11.06 4.97 -7.13
N LYS A 57 11.52 3.75 -7.44
CA LYS A 57 12.64 3.51 -8.36
C LYS A 57 12.42 4.12 -9.74
N LEU A 58 11.18 4.11 -10.21
CA LEU A 58 10.81 4.69 -11.49
C LEU A 58 10.87 6.23 -11.47
N VAL A 59 10.47 6.87 -10.37
CA VAL A 59 10.63 8.33 -10.16
C VAL A 59 12.11 8.69 -10.14
N GLU A 60 12.94 7.95 -9.39
CA GLU A 60 14.38 8.19 -9.30
C GLU A 60 15.07 8.08 -10.66
N LYS A 61 14.71 7.05 -11.45
CA LYS A 61 15.21 6.86 -12.81
C LYS A 61 14.73 7.96 -13.76
N SER A 62 13.48 8.41 -13.63
CA SER A 62 12.91 9.49 -14.44
C SER A 62 13.61 10.83 -14.16
N ALA A 63 13.87 11.12 -12.88
CA ALA A 63 14.61 12.31 -12.45
C ALA A 63 16.04 12.34 -13.03
N ALA A 64 16.69 11.18 -13.13
CA ALA A 64 18.03 11.07 -13.72
C ALA A 64 18.06 11.20 -15.26
N SER A 65 16.93 10.93 -15.94
CA SER A 65 16.85 10.82 -17.41
C SER A 65 16.00 11.91 -18.09
N ASN A 66 15.54 12.92 -17.34
CA ASN A 66 14.73 14.04 -17.83
C ASN A 66 13.41 13.63 -18.52
N GLY A 67 12.84 12.49 -18.13
CA GLY A 67 11.65 11.89 -18.74
C GLY A 67 10.34 12.55 -18.30
N ILE A 68 9.93 13.61 -18.99
CA ILE A 68 8.73 14.45 -18.71
C ILE A 68 7.42 13.62 -18.70
N SER A 69 7.31 12.58 -19.52
CA SER A 69 6.09 11.77 -19.67
C SER A 69 5.76 10.91 -18.45
N GLN A 70 6.75 10.56 -17.64
CA GLN A 70 6.53 9.76 -16.43
C GLN A 70 6.05 10.64 -15.27
N LEU A 71 6.55 11.88 -15.20
CA LEU A 71 6.13 12.88 -14.23
C LEU A 71 4.62 13.15 -14.26
N SER A 72 4.01 13.24 -15.45
CA SER A 72 2.55 13.44 -15.56
C SER A 72 1.73 12.28 -14.98
N THR A 73 2.22 11.05 -15.11
CA THR A 73 1.56 9.86 -14.53
C THR A 73 1.64 9.90 -13.00
N PHE A 74 2.80 10.28 -12.45
CA PHE A 74 2.96 10.46 -11.00
C PHE A 74 2.13 11.62 -10.44
N GLU A 75 2.03 12.73 -11.17
CA GLU A 75 1.14 13.83 -10.80
C GLU A 75 -0.32 13.37 -10.71
N MET A 76 -0.79 12.50 -11.61
CA MET A 76 -2.13 11.92 -11.52
C MET A 76 -2.34 11.05 -10.27
N LEU A 77 -1.31 10.33 -9.82
CA LEU A 77 -1.37 9.52 -8.60
C LEU A 77 -1.47 10.38 -7.33
N LEU A 78 -0.91 11.60 -7.39
CA LEU A 78 -0.74 12.54 -6.28
C LEU A 78 -1.70 13.73 -6.29
N ARG A 79 -2.66 13.77 -7.22
CA ARG A 79 -3.72 14.80 -7.20
C ARG A 79 -4.43 14.81 -5.85
N GLU A 80 -5.06 15.93 -5.51
CA GLU A 80 -6.07 15.95 -4.46
C GLU A 80 -7.13 14.86 -4.77
N ASP A 81 -7.44 14.03 -3.78
CA ASP A 81 -8.22 12.79 -3.91
C ASP A 81 -7.63 11.71 -4.83
N GLY A 82 -6.33 11.82 -5.10
CA GLY A 82 -5.56 10.86 -5.87
C GLY A 82 -5.46 9.50 -5.16
N PRO A 83 -5.21 8.43 -5.93
CA PRO A 83 -5.18 7.07 -5.40
C PRO A 83 -4.13 6.86 -4.32
N LEU A 84 -3.00 7.59 -4.37
CA LEU A 84 -1.96 7.47 -3.35
C LEU A 84 -2.39 8.08 -2.01
N LEU A 85 -3.13 9.20 -2.04
CA LEU A 85 -3.66 9.84 -0.85
C LEU A 85 -4.75 8.98 -0.19
N ALA A 86 -5.65 8.42 -1.01
CA ALA A 86 -6.68 7.50 -0.55
C ALA A 86 -6.05 6.24 0.07
N CYS A 87 -5.04 5.66 -0.59
CA CYS A 87 -4.28 4.52 -0.07
C CYS A 87 -3.66 4.84 1.29
N ARG A 88 -3.00 5.99 1.43
CA ARG A 88 -2.44 6.44 2.71
C ARG A 88 -3.51 6.56 3.80
N ALA A 89 -4.66 7.15 3.48
CA ALA A 89 -5.75 7.33 4.44
C ALA A 89 -6.32 5.99 4.94
N GLU A 90 -6.52 5.03 4.04
CA GLU A 90 -6.96 3.68 4.41
C GLU A 90 -5.90 2.93 5.21
N LEU A 91 -4.61 3.08 4.88
CA LEU A 91 -3.52 2.50 5.67
C LEU A 91 -3.44 3.11 7.08
N GLU A 92 -3.67 4.42 7.26
CA GLU A 92 -3.74 5.08 8.58
C GLU A 92 -4.93 4.57 9.39
N LYS A 93 -6.08 4.40 8.74
CA LYS A 93 -7.28 3.84 9.37
C LYS A 93 -7.05 2.40 9.79
N LEU A 94 -6.48 1.59 8.91
CA LEU A 94 -6.13 0.20 9.18
C LEU A 94 -5.11 0.11 10.33
N LYS A 95 -4.08 0.96 10.31
CA LYS A 95 -3.11 1.08 11.41
C LYS A 95 -3.81 1.38 12.73
N LYS A 96 -4.73 2.34 12.78
CA LYS A 96 -5.48 2.69 14.00
C LYS A 96 -6.35 1.55 14.51
N ILE A 97 -6.96 0.77 13.62
CA ILE A 97 -7.76 -0.41 13.99
C ILE A 97 -6.87 -1.51 14.56
N LEU A 98 -5.71 -1.71 13.96
CA LEU A 98 -4.76 -2.77 14.34
C LEU A 98 -3.84 -2.36 15.50
N GLU A 99 -3.65 -1.09 15.79
CA GLU A 99 -2.71 -0.67 16.83
C GLU A 99 -3.24 -1.08 18.20
N PRO A 100 -2.57 -2.00 18.93
CA PRO A 100 -3.00 -2.36 20.27
C PRO A 100 -2.80 -1.16 21.20
N GLU A 101 -3.70 -0.98 22.18
CA GLU A 101 -3.52 0.05 23.20
C GLU A 101 -2.11 -0.04 23.78
N ARG A 102 -1.44 1.11 23.99
CA ARG A 102 0.02 1.22 24.19
C ARG A 102 0.61 0.28 25.27
N GLY A 103 -0.20 -0.25 26.18
CA GLY A 103 0.20 -1.24 27.21
C GLY A 103 0.19 -2.72 26.77
N LEU A 104 -0.47 -3.09 25.67
CA LEU A 104 -0.65 -4.47 25.23
C LEU A 104 0.48 -4.98 24.32
N ARG A 105 1.28 -4.08 23.73
CA ARG A 105 2.42 -4.42 22.86
C ARG A 105 3.48 -5.29 23.58
N GLY A 106 3.59 -5.16 24.90
CA GLY A 106 4.45 -6.00 25.75
C GLY A 106 3.78 -7.29 26.25
N LEU A 107 2.44 -7.35 26.25
CA LEU A 107 1.67 -8.52 26.67
C LEU A 107 1.21 -9.32 25.45
N LYS A 108 2.16 -10.05 24.84
CA LYS A 108 1.91 -10.95 23.70
C LYS A 108 0.79 -11.97 23.94
N LYS A 109 0.42 -12.23 25.20
CA LYS A 109 -0.62 -13.20 25.60
C LYS A 109 -2.06 -12.71 25.45
N THR A 110 -2.27 -11.41 25.21
CA THR A 110 -3.61 -10.79 25.19
C THR A 110 -3.95 -10.16 23.85
N LEU A 111 -3.09 -10.30 22.84
CA LEU A 111 -3.39 -9.80 21.51
C LEU A 111 -4.57 -10.59 20.94
N VAL A 112 -5.67 -9.88 20.71
CA VAL A 112 -6.86 -10.37 20.01
C VAL A 112 -6.92 -9.63 18.69
N TRP A 113 -7.04 -10.38 17.60
CA TRP A 113 -7.15 -9.81 16.27
C TRP A 113 -8.45 -8.99 16.14
N PRO A 114 -8.38 -7.68 15.84
CA PRO A 114 -9.55 -6.81 15.89
C PRO A 114 -10.39 -6.79 14.61
N LEU A 115 -9.87 -7.30 13.49
CA LEU A 115 -10.59 -7.35 12.21
C LEU A 115 -11.45 -8.62 12.13
N LYS A 116 -12.75 -8.45 11.83
CA LYS A 116 -13.65 -9.56 11.47
C LYS A 116 -13.47 -9.90 9.98
N GLU A 117 -13.68 -11.15 9.57
CA GLU A 117 -13.55 -11.62 8.17
C GLU A 117 -14.22 -10.70 7.12
N GLY A 118 -15.30 -10.00 7.47
CA GLY A 118 -16.02 -9.09 6.57
C GLY A 118 -15.35 -7.72 6.31
N ASP A 119 -14.46 -7.25 7.18
CA ASP A 119 -13.83 -5.92 7.06
C ASP A 119 -12.57 -5.94 6.17
N VAL A 120 -11.94 -7.12 6.03
CA VAL A 120 -10.79 -7.33 5.14
C VAL A 120 -11.20 -7.06 3.69
N LYS A 121 -12.39 -7.56 3.28
CA LYS A 121 -12.94 -7.34 1.92
C LYS A 121 -13.18 -5.88 1.55
N LYS A 122 -13.58 -5.02 2.51
CA LYS A 122 -13.85 -3.60 2.22
C LYS A 122 -12.58 -2.76 2.07
N THR A 123 -11.50 -3.17 2.74
CA THR A 123 -10.18 -2.53 2.57
C THR A 123 -9.53 -2.99 1.25
N LEU A 124 -9.88 -4.20 0.81
CA LEU A 124 -9.44 -4.88 -0.42
C LEU A 124 -10.04 -4.34 -1.73
N GLU A 125 -11.26 -3.80 -1.72
CA GLU A 125 -11.91 -3.29 -2.95
C GLU A 125 -11.15 -2.10 -3.60
N VAL A 126 -10.23 -1.47 -2.87
CA VAL A 126 -9.39 -0.38 -3.40
C VAL A 126 -8.29 -0.90 -4.35
N GLU A 127 -7.80 -2.14 -4.15
CA GLU A 127 -6.80 -2.78 -5.03
C GLU A 127 -7.39 -3.16 -6.39
N GLU A 128 -8.60 -3.72 -6.45
CA GLU A 128 -9.25 -4.05 -7.73
C GLU A 128 -9.51 -2.79 -8.58
N HIS A 129 -9.90 -1.67 -7.96
CA HIS A 129 -10.10 -0.42 -8.68
C HIS A 129 -8.79 0.18 -9.24
N LEU A 130 -7.64 -0.12 -8.63
CA LEU A 130 -6.33 0.32 -9.12
C LEU A 130 -5.76 -0.64 -10.19
N ALA A 131 -5.92 -1.94 -9.99
CA ALA A 131 -5.49 -2.96 -10.93
C ALA A 131 -6.30 -2.91 -12.24
N VAL A 132 -7.62 -2.73 -12.17
CA VAL A 132 -8.49 -2.58 -13.36
C VAL A 132 -8.13 -1.31 -14.14
N ARG A 133 -7.79 -0.21 -13.45
CA ARG A 133 -7.47 1.06 -14.11
C ARG A 133 -6.06 1.11 -14.70
N LEU A 134 -5.12 0.32 -14.17
CA LEU A 134 -3.78 0.13 -14.74
C LEU A 134 -3.74 -0.95 -15.84
N LYS A 135 -4.66 -1.94 -15.82
CA LYS A 135 -4.71 -3.02 -16.81
C LYS A 135 -5.51 -2.68 -18.07
N CYS A 136 -6.32 -1.61 -18.04
CA CYS A 136 -7.04 -1.09 -19.21
C CYS A 136 -6.25 -0.03 -20.00
N ARG A 137 -5.09 -0.41 -20.57
CA ARG A 137 -4.52 0.24 -21.76
C ARG A 137 -4.34 -0.83 -22.85
N PRO A 138 -5.33 -1.08 -23.72
CA PRO A 138 -5.06 -1.65 -25.03
C PRO A 138 -4.72 -0.47 -25.95
N ASP A 139 -3.45 -0.32 -26.34
CA ASP A 139 -3.06 0.04 -27.72
C ASP A 139 -1.55 0.18 -27.82
N VAL A 140 -0.89 -0.83 -28.41
CA VAL A 140 0.06 -0.56 -29.48
C VAL A 140 0.10 -1.79 -30.39
N SER A 141 -0.54 -1.63 -31.54
CA SER A 141 -0.46 -2.51 -32.70
C SER A 141 0.99 -2.69 -33.16
N TRP A 142 1.46 -3.94 -33.23
CA TRP A 142 2.58 -4.32 -34.08
C TRP A 142 2.10 -5.39 -35.06
N ALA A 143 1.96 -5.00 -36.32
CA ALA A 143 1.75 -5.91 -37.45
C ALA A 143 3.12 -6.36 -37.96
N PRO A 144 3.32 -7.65 -38.30
CA PRO A 144 4.51 -8.09 -39.01
C PRO A 144 4.31 -7.89 -40.52
N ALA A 145 5.32 -7.33 -41.18
CA ALA A 145 5.56 -7.47 -42.61
C ALA A 145 6.89 -8.22 -42.77
#